data_AF-A0A2S9INL7-F1
#
_entry.id   AF-A0A2S9INL7-F1
#
_cell.length_a   1.000
_cell.length_b   1.000
_cell.length_c   1.000
_cell.angle_alpha   90.00
_cell.angle_beta   90.00
_cell.angle_gamma   90.00
#
_symmetry.space_group_name_H-M   'P 1'
#
loop_
_entity.id
_entity.type
_entity.pdbx_description
1 polymer ?
#
loop_
_entity_poly.entity_id
_entity_poly.type
_entity_poly.pdbx_seq_one_letter_code
_entity_poly.pdbx_strand_id
1 'polypeptide(L)'
;MKTSFTACLTMPDGRTWTEINCEVSTSLDWNNGEPVLSIDDVRVDVSKPREPSQYVSLFCDTASPLMALMGHEICQLSEADDGLLTKTIEHEGHYRCPSPSEIYSANSAGRGI
;
A
#
# COMPACT_ATOMS: atom_id res chain seq x y z
N MET A 1 7.18 -2.40 -1.20
CA MET A 1 7.12 -3.87 -1.42
C MET A 1 5.94 -4.23 -2.33
N LYS A 2 5.93 -5.40 -3.00
CA LYS A 2 4.76 -5.89 -3.75
C LYS A 2 4.25 -7.17 -3.13
N THR A 3 2.94 -7.32 -2.98
CA THR A 3 2.35 -8.51 -2.35
C THR A 3 0.97 -8.84 -2.88
N SER A 4 0.70 -10.14 -3.03
CA SER A 4 -0.63 -10.64 -3.33
C SER A 4 -1.56 -10.41 -2.15
N PHE A 5 -2.69 -9.77 -2.42
CA PHE A 5 -3.72 -9.44 -1.46
C PHE A 5 -5.08 -9.87 -2.00
N THR A 6 -5.88 -10.49 -1.14
CA THR A 6 -7.24 -10.91 -1.49
C THR A 6 -8.20 -9.95 -0.82
N ALA A 7 -8.85 -9.11 -1.63
CA ALA A 7 -9.82 -8.15 -1.14
C ALA A 7 -11.24 -8.73 -1.18
N CYS A 8 -11.89 -8.75 -0.02
CA CYS A 8 -13.29 -9.14 0.12
C CYS A 8 -14.16 -7.89 0.16
N LEU A 9 -14.74 -7.51 -0.99
CA LEU A 9 -15.64 -6.36 -1.06
C LEU A 9 -17.00 -6.77 -0.51
N THR A 10 -17.47 -6.09 0.53
CA THR A 10 -18.72 -6.42 1.22
C THR A 10 -19.81 -5.38 0.95
N MET A 11 -21.05 -5.84 0.89
CA MET A 11 -22.23 -4.97 0.86
C MET A 11 -22.45 -4.36 2.25
N PRO A 12 -23.22 -3.25 2.37
CA PRO A 12 -23.55 -2.66 3.66
C PRO A 12 -24.28 -3.60 4.65
N ASP A 13 -24.89 -4.67 4.15
CA ASP A 13 -25.54 -5.71 4.96
C ASP A 13 -24.58 -6.80 5.46
N GLY A 14 -23.27 -6.66 5.19
CA GLY A 14 -22.21 -7.56 5.64
C GLY A 14 -21.96 -8.77 4.73
N ARG A 15 -22.72 -8.94 3.64
CA ARG A 15 -22.46 -10.04 2.68
C ARG A 15 -21.30 -9.70 1.74
N THR A 16 -20.42 -10.67 1.47
CA THR A 16 -19.40 -10.52 0.44
C THR A 16 -20.04 -10.41 -0.93
N TRP A 17 -19.82 -9.29 -1.61
CA TRP A 17 -20.25 -9.07 -2.99
C TRP A 17 -19.32 -9.80 -3.96
N THR A 18 -18.02 -9.62 -3.79
CA THR A 18 -17.01 -10.25 -4.64
C THR A 18 -15.68 -10.37 -3.89
N GLU A 19 -14.88 -11.33 -4.31
CA GLU A 19 -13.52 -11.57 -3.83
C GLU A 19 -12.58 -11.38 -5.03
N ILE A 20 -11.57 -10.53 -4.86
CA ILE A 20 -10.64 -10.18 -5.94
C ILE A 20 -9.22 -10.41 -5.45
N ASN A 21 -8.48 -11.20 -6.20
CA ASN A 21 -7.04 -11.34 -6.03
C ASN A 21 -6.33 -10.22 -6.77
N CYS A 22 -5.55 -9.43 -6.04
CA CYS A 22 -4.81 -8.30 -6.55
C CYS A 22 -3.36 -8.32 -6.05
N GLU A 23 -2.50 -7.57 -6.73
CA GLU A 23 -1.18 -7.20 -6.24
C GLU A 23 -1.26 -5.78 -5.72
N VAL A 24 -0.93 -5.59 -4.44
CA VAL A 24 -0.76 -4.27 -3.84
C VAL A 24 0.72 -3.91 -3.80
N SER A 25 1.03 -2.69 -4.20
CA SER A 25 2.33 -2.07 -3.99
C SER A 25 2.24 -1.24 -2.72
N THR A 26 3.08 -1.57 -1.74
CA THR A 26 3.07 -0.97 -0.42
C THR A 26 4.34 -0.18 -0.16
N SER A 27 4.27 0.81 0.70
CA SER A 27 5.40 1.54 1.25
C SER A 27 5.14 1.85 2.73
N LEU A 28 6.21 2.09 3.51
CA LEU A 28 6.07 2.59 4.87
C LEU A 28 6.12 4.12 4.89
N ASP A 29 5.05 4.72 5.42
CA ASP A 29 5.08 6.12 5.83
C ASP A 29 5.31 6.20 7.35
N TRP A 30 6.17 7.13 7.77
CA TRP A 30 6.53 7.30 9.17
C TRP A 30 5.82 8.52 9.73
N ASN A 31 4.56 8.32 10.13
CA ASN A 31 3.76 9.39 10.70
C ASN A 31 3.99 9.48 12.21
N ASN A 32 4.54 10.60 12.69
CA ASN A 32 4.85 10.84 14.11
C ASN A 32 5.71 9.76 14.80
N GLY A 33 6.57 9.06 14.04
CA GLY A 33 7.46 8.04 14.56
C GLY A 33 6.85 6.64 14.65
N GLU A 34 5.60 6.46 14.23
CA GLU A 34 4.97 5.16 14.06
C GLU A 34 4.91 4.79 12.57
N PRO A 35 5.22 3.53 12.19
CA PRO A 35 5.09 3.09 10.81
C PRO A 35 3.61 2.89 10.47
N VAL A 36 3.17 3.56 9.42
CA VAL A 36 1.84 3.43 8.82
C VAL A 36 2.01 2.80 7.44
N LEU A 37 1.11 1.88 7.10
CA LEU A 37 1.09 1.27 5.78
C LEU A 37 0.48 2.25 4.78
N SER A 38 1.22 2.52 3.69
CA SER A 38 0.74 3.29 2.55
C SER A 38 0.61 2.38 1.34
N ILE A 39 -0.49 2.49 0.59
CA ILE A 39 -0.72 1.73 -0.64
C ILE A 39 -0.45 2.63 -1.84
N ASP A 40 0.63 2.36 -2.55
CA ASP A 40 1.06 3.16 -3.71
C ASP A 40 0.26 2.82 -4.97
N ASP A 41 -0.14 1.54 -5.11
CA ASP A 41 -0.85 1.05 -6.30
C ASP A 41 -1.60 -0.27 -6.01
N VAL A 42 -2.74 -0.45 -6.65
CA VAL A 42 -3.52 -1.70 -6.62
C VAL A 42 -3.66 -2.21 -8.04
N ARG A 43 -3.23 -3.45 -8.28
CA ARG A 43 -3.25 -4.06 -9.60
C ARG A 43 -4.01 -5.37 -9.62
N VAL A 44 -4.83 -5.57 -10.65
CA VAL A 44 -5.62 -6.81 -10.82
C VAL A 44 -5.00 -7.65 -11.93
N ASP A 45 -4.90 -8.96 -11.71
CA ASP A 45 -4.50 -9.90 -12.75
C ASP A 45 -5.62 -10.05 -13.78
N VAL A 46 -5.32 -9.70 -15.03
CA VAL A 46 -6.24 -9.82 -16.17
C VAL A 46 -5.82 -10.93 -17.13
N SER A 47 -4.83 -11.75 -16.75
CA SER A 47 -4.36 -12.85 -17.58
C SER A 47 -5.42 -13.94 -17.73
N LYS A 48 -5.38 -14.63 -18.87
CA LYS A 48 -6.21 -15.81 -19.13
C LYS A 48 -5.48 -17.09 -18.75
N PRO A 49 -6.20 -18.23 -18.61
CA PRO A 49 -5.55 -19.51 -18.35
C PRO A 49 -4.45 -19.81 -19.37
N ARG A 50 -3.24 -20.10 -18.87
CA ARG A 50 -2.01 -20.39 -19.65
C ARG A 50 -1.32 -19.18 -20.29
N GLU A 51 -1.71 -17.97 -19.95
CA GLU A 51 -0.94 -16.76 -20.29
C GLU A 51 -0.05 -16.34 -19.11
N PRO A 52 1.05 -15.60 -19.35
CA PRO A 52 1.81 -14.95 -18.27
C PRO A 52 0.90 -14.00 -17.49
N SER A 53 1.07 -13.93 -16.15
CA SER A 53 0.32 -12.97 -15.34
C SER A 53 0.52 -11.56 -15.85
N GLN A 54 -0.60 -10.86 -16.06
CA GLN A 54 -0.61 -9.50 -16.56
C GLN A 54 -1.43 -8.65 -15.60
N TYR A 55 -0.76 -7.79 -14.85
CA TYR A 55 -1.37 -6.93 -13.85
C TYR A 55 -1.65 -5.54 -14.42
N VAL A 56 -2.87 -5.06 -14.24
CA VAL A 56 -3.30 -3.70 -14.64
C VAL A 56 -3.63 -2.90 -13.38
N SER A 57 -3.02 -1.71 -13.27
CA SER A 57 -3.31 -0.77 -12.18
C SER A 57 -4.75 -0.26 -12.26
N LEU A 58 -5.41 -0.20 -11.11
CA LEU A 58 -6.74 0.39 -10.96
C LEU A 58 -6.71 1.92 -10.95
N PHE A 59 -5.53 2.52 -10.90
CA PHE A 59 -5.31 3.98 -10.87
C PHE A 59 -4.63 4.52 -12.12
N CYS A 60 -4.51 3.72 -13.19
CA CYS A 60 -3.94 4.20 -14.44
C CYS A 60 -4.89 5.13 -15.21
N ASP A 61 -4.37 5.93 -16.14
CA ASP A 61 -5.15 6.92 -16.92
C ASP A 61 -6.30 6.28 -17.73
N THR A 62 -6.21 4.99 -18.02
CA THR A 62 -7.24 4.23 -18.75
C THR A 62 -8.24 3.55 -17.82
N ALA A 63 -8.08 3.66 -16.50
CA ALA A 63 -8.98 3.09 -15.53
C ALA A 63 -10.36 3.77 -15.62
N SER A 64 -11.41 2.95 -15.72
CA SER A 64 -12.76 3.48 -15.62
C SER A 64 -13.04 4.00 -14.20
N PRO A 65 -14.01 4.90 -14.01
CA PRO A 65 -14.36 5.39 -12.66
C PRO A 65 -14.71 4.26 -11.67
N LEU A 66 -15.33 3.18 -12.15
CA LEU A 66 -15.64 2.02 -11.30
C LEU A 66 -14.37 1.27 -10.87
N MET A 67 -13.36 1.17 -11.74
CA MET A 67 -12.08 0.56 -11.39
C MET A 67 -11.34 1.39 -10.33
N ALA A 68 -11.32 2.71 -10.48
CA ALA A 68 -10.70 3.60 -9.51
C ALA A 68 -11.40 3.52 -8.13
N LEU A 69 -12.74 3.49 -8.10
CA LEU A 69 -13.52 3.30 -6.87
C LEU A 69 -13.19 1.96 -6.20
N MET A 70 -13.15 0.89 -6.99
CA MET A 70 -12.76 -0.43 -6.50
C MET A 70 -11.33 -0.41 -5.94
N GLY A 71 -10.40 0.25 -6.61
CA GLY A 71 -9.02 0.42 -6.13
C GLY A 71 -8.97 1.15 -4.79
N HIS A 72 -9.76 2.20 -4.63
CA HIS A 72 -9.82 2.96 -3.38
C HIS A 72 -10.33 2.13 -2.19
N GLU A 73 -11.38 1.32 -2.39
CA GLU A 73 -11.87 0.39 -1.37
C GLU A 73 -10.82 -0.66 -1.00
N ILE A 74 -10.09 -1.18 -1.99
CA ILE A 74 -9.00 -2.14 -1.74
C ILE A 74 -7.89 -1.48 -0.92
N CYS A 75 -7.51 -0.23 -1.21
CA CYS A 75 -6.53 0.51 -0.40
C CYS A 75 -6.96 0.56 1.07
N GLN A 76 -8.19 0.97 1.36
CA GLN A 76 -8.67 1.06 2.74
C GLN A 76 -8.63 -0.29 3.46
N LEU A 77 -9.01 -1.37 2.78
CA LEU A 77 -8.93 -2.73 3.33
C LEU A 77 -7.49 -3.16 3.58
N SER A 78 -6.58 -2.85 2.67
CA SER A 78 -5.17 -3.20 2.79
C SER A 78 -4.45 -2.38 3.86
N GLU A 79 -4.72 -1.08 3.97
CA GLU A 79 -4.14 -0.19 5.00
C GLU A 79 -4.56 -0.59 6.41
N ALA A 80 -5.75 -1.16 6.57
CA ALA A 80 -6.25 -1.68 7.83
C ALA A 80 -5.76 -3.11 8.17
N ASP A 81 -4.96 -3.74 7.30
CA ASP A 81 -4.41 -5.09 7.53
C ASP A 81 -3.08 -5.01 8.30
N ASP A 82 -3.15 -5.21 9.63
CA ASP A 82 -2.00 -5.26 10.53
C ASP A 82 -0.95 -6.32 10.12
N GLY A 83 -1.39 -7.41 9.49
CA GLY A 83 -0.50 -8.46 9.00
C GLY A 83 0.29 -8.00 7.78
N LEU A 84 -0.33 -7.21 6.90
CA LEU A 84 0.34 -6.60 5.76
C LEU A 84 1.32 -5.50 6.21
N LEU A 85 0.96 -4.70 7.22
CA LEU A 85 1.86 -3.73 7.85
C LEU A 85 3.09 -4.43 8.43
N THR A 86 2.89 -5.48 9.24
CA THR A 86 3.99 -6.24 9.86
C THR A 86 4.95 -6.79 8.81
N LYS A 87 4.43 -7.40 7.74
CA LYS A 87 5.25 -7.93 6.64
C LYS A 87 6.04 -6.83 5.93
N THR A 88 5.41 -5.67 5.69
CA THR A 88 6.08 -4.55 5.03
C THR A 88 7.19 -3.99 5.93
N ILE A 89 6.97 -3.91 7.25
CA ILE A 89 8.01 -3.58 8.23
C ILE A 89 9.15 -4.60 8.20
N GLU A 90 8.88 -5.89 8.16
CA GLU A 90 9.94 -6.90 8.09
C GLU A 90 10.77 -6.80 6.79
N HIS A 91 10.12 -6.47 5.67
CA HIS A 91 10.78 -6.36 4.37
C HIS A 91 11.57 -5.05 4.21
N GLU A 92 11.00 -3.92 4.63
CA GLU A 92 11.59 -2.58 4.45
C GLU A 92 12.38 -2.11 5.68
N GLY A 93 12.24 -2.81 6.82
CA GLY A 93 12.71 -2.46 8.17
C GLY A 93 14.21 -2.50 8.40
N HIS A 94 14.98 -1.92 7.48
CA HIS A 94 16.25 -1.29 7.81
C HIS A 94 16.07 0.23 7.94
N TYR A 95 15.12 0.68 8.77
CA TYR A 95 15.10 2.07 9.22
C TYR A 95 15.77 2.18 10.60
N ARG A 96 16.98 2.77 10.61
CA ARG A 96 17.65 3.18 11.85
C ARG A 96 17.04 4.52 12.23
N CYS A 97 16.28 4.56 13.33
CA CYS A 97 15.78 5.82 13.87
C CYS A 97 16.99 6.78 14.06
N PRO A 98 17.03 7.96 13.39
CA PRO A 98 18.11 8.89 13.61
C PRO A 98 18.07 9.31 15.07
N SER A 99 19.21 9.17 15.73
CA SER A 99 19.39 9.59 17.11
C SER A 99 19.01 11.08 17.24
N PRO A 100 18.51 11.53 18.40
CA PRO A 100 18.23 12.94 18.63
C PRO A 100 19.39 13.86 18.21
N SER A 101 20.64 13.44 18.39
CA SER A 101 21.85 14.14 17.94
C SER A 101 21.92 14.38 16.43
N GLU A 102 21.42 13.47 15.59
CA GLU A 102 21.41 13.62 14.13
C GLU A 102 20.34 14.62 13.69
N ILE A 103 19.20 14.66 14.40
CA ILE A 103 18.12 15.63 14.18
C ILE A 103 18.58 17.05 14.55
N TYR A 104 19.29 17.21 15.68
CA TYR A 104 19.84 18.50 16.09
C TYR A 104 20.97 19.00 15.18
N SER A 105 21.74 18.10 14.57
CA SER A 105 22.84 18.45 13.65
C SER A 105 22.35 18.95 12.28
N ALA A 106 21.21 18.45 11.79
CA ALA A 106 20.60 18.92 10.55
C ALA A 106 20.05 20.35 10.69
N ASN A 107 19.51 20.70 11.86
CA ASN A 107 18.95 22.02 12.13
C ASN A 107 20.01 23.10 12.42
N SER A 108 21.21 22.73 12.85
CA SER A 108 22.33 23.66 13.06
C SER A 108 23.12 23.98 11.78
N ALA A 109 23.04 23.12 10.76
CA ALA A 109 23.68 23.37 9.46
C ALA A 109 22.89 24.35 8.55
N GLY A 110 21.62 24.65 8.86
CA GLY A 110 20.73 25.49 8.05
C GLY A 110 20.63 26.97 8.46
N ARG A 111 21.40 27.43 9.46
CA ARG A 111 21.46 28.85 9.86
C ARG A 111 22.91 29.34 9.89
N GLY A 112 23.55 29.35 8.72
CA GLY A 112 24.71 30.20 8.47
C GLY A 112 24.23 31.54 7.89
N ILE A 113 24.24 32.58 8.71
CA ILE A 113 24.28 33.99 8.27
C ILE A 113 25.74 34.32 7.97
#